data_AF-A0A0D2N789-F1
#
_entry.id   AF-A0A0D2N789-F1
#
_cell.length_a   1.000
_cell.length_b   1.000
_cell.length_c   1.000
_cell.angle_alpha   90.00
_cell.angle_beta   90.00
_cell.angle_gamma   90.00
#
_symmetry.space_group_name_H-M   'P 1'
#
loop_
_entity.id
_entity.type
_entity.pdbx_description
1 polymer ?
#
loop_
_entity_poly.entity_id
_entity_poly.type
_entity_poly.pdbx_seq_one_letter_code
_entity_poly.pdbx_strand_id
1 'polypeptide(L)'
;MFTVNEAIRFVAGLPIGSAQHIHKLNCGDIRCTDSDAFPPSDLPLDALGPEQCANLERSLAMSPSDGPARAASARLWESLLEAHRLPFLLLRVADMRMSLGSKVTVMALYEELSGVLDDSDFGEWATRSRAEILAGAYRRLLLQRAQIAAMRAQWTSMGAAADVVARFLNLHCLETSVMEGAFQFDEKATSELVKSGFDPMPPLTSKQIVGGEVRNISDAASMLRDTHKISYINTGTTRQVSQINVTAATATTGRRTKVQFCPYDEIDSELRTFCERFNELIRQADRDPFASAAWISRVLGRKRAPIPNSSVDSSAAQRPPPSLHPCVLQIGIRADRNGDYQMATEMLYNETTKSMNLLGERHMQ
;
A
#
# COMPACT_ATOMS: atom_id res chain seq x y z
N MET A 1 -23.11 -15.11 -21.67
CA MET A 1 -22.70 -13.87 -22.35
C MET A 1 -23.53 -12.78 -21.72
N PHE A 2 -22.95 -11.98 -20.82
CA PHE A 2 -23.70 -11.00 -20.03
C PHE A 2 -23.90 -9.70 -20.82
N THR A 3 -25.12 -9.16 -20.81
CA THR A 3 -25.52 -7.93 -21.54
C THR A 3 -25.08 -6.65 -20.80
N VAL A 4 -24.99 -5.52 -21.52
CA VAL A 4 -24.68 -4.18 -20.96
C VAL A 4 -25.68 -3.79 -19.86
N ASN A 5 -26.93 -4.26 -19.93
CA ASN A 5 -27.94 -4.07 -18.89
C ASN A 5 -27.73 -4.94 -17.64
N GLU A 6 -26.98 -6.04 -17.72
CA GLU A 6 -26.60 -6.86 -16.56
C GLU A 6 -25.37 -6.29 -15.83
N ALA A 7 -24.49 -5.56 -16.54
CA ALA A 7 -23.37 -4.83 -15.94
C ALA A 7 -23.87 -3.67 -15.05
N ILE A 8 -24.92 -2.97 -15.45
CA ILE A 8 -25.58 -1.93 -14.64
C ILE A 8 -26.21 -2.52 -13.37
N ARG A 9 -26.74 -3.76 -13.43
CA ARG A 9 -27.32 -4.45 -12.28
C ARG A 9 -26.28 -5.03 -11.31
N PHE A 10 -25.06 -5.31 -11.77
CA PHE A 10 -23.99 -5.87 -10.92
C PHE A 10 -23.20 -4.78 -10.16
N VAL A 11 -23.14 -3.56 -10.69
CA VAL A 11 -22.44 -2.42 -10.04
C VAL A 11 -23.23 -1.79 -8.88
N ALA A 12 -24.54 -2.07 -8.77
CA ALA A 12 -25.41 -1.52 -7.72
C ALA A 12 -25.33 -2.21 -6.34
N GLY A 13 -24.32 -3.05 -6.09
CA GLY A 13 -24.08 -3.71 -4.80
C GLY A 13 -23.60 -2.75 -3.69
N LEU A 14 -24.38 -1.72 -3.36
CA LEU A 14 -24.22 -0.92 -2.14
C LEU A 14 -25.01 -1.56 -0.99
N PRO A 15 -24.49 -1.50 0.26
CA PRO A 15 -25.07 -2.23 1.37
C PRO A 15 -26.45 -1.68 1.78
N ILE A 16 -27.38 -2.63 1.94
CA ILE A 16 -28.74 -2.45 2.44
C ILE A 16 -28.65 -2.01 3.91
N GLY A 17 -29.02 -0.76 4.19
CA GLY A 17 -29.07 -0.22 5.54
C GLY A 17 -29.87 1.07 5.62
N SER A 18 -31.15 0.93 5.97
CA SER A 18 -32.10 1.96 6.41
C SER A 18 -32.51 3.06 5.43
N ALA A 19 -33.57 2.80 4.64
CA ALA A 19 -34.59 3.80 4.31
C ALA A 19 -35.88 3.10 3.84
N GLN A 20 -36.78 2.76 4.77
CA GLN A 20 -38.14 2.24 4.53
C GLN A 20 -39.10 3.29 3.93
N HIS A 21 -38.64 4.10 2.98
CA HIS A 21 -39.49 5.07 2.27
C HIS A 21 -39.18 5.20 0.78
N ILE A 22 -38.66 4.14 0.16
CA ILE A 22 -38.68 3.94 -1.30
C ILE A 22 -39.13 2.49 -1.58
N HIS A 23 -40.30 2.12 -1.04
CA HIS A 23 -40.98 0.86 -1.35
C HIS A 23 -42.23 1.08 -2.23
N LYS A 24 -42.31 2.24 -2.90
CA LYS A 24 -43.38 2.62 -3.83
C LYS A 24 -42.83 3.34 -5.07
N LEU A 25 -41.82 2.76 -5.72
CA LEU A 25 -41.70 2.90 -7.17
C LEU A 25 -41.79 1.50 -7.75
N ASN A 26 -42.99 1.25 -8.27
CA ASN A 26 -43.50 0.03 -8.85
C ASN A 26 -42.52 -0.66 -9.81
N CYS A 27 -42.24 -1.94 -9.51
CA CYS A 27 -42.45 -2.97 -10.52
C CYS A 27 -43.93 -2.96 -10.92
N GLY A 28 -44.22 -2.56 -12.15
CA GLY A 28 -45.57 -2.60 -12.72
C GLY A 28 -45.60 -1.93 -14.08
N ASP A 29 -45.57 -2.74 -15.14
CA ASP A 29 -45.87 -2.39 -16.52
C ASP A 29 -44.95 -1.38 -17.24
N ILE A 30 -43.66 -1.75 -17.35
CA ILE A 30 -42.98 -1.56 -18.64
C ILE A 30 -42.83 -2.95 -19.22
N ARG A 31 -43.66 -3.24 -20.24
CA ARG A 31 -43.40 -4.36 -21.13
C ARG A 31 -41.95 -4.23 -21.59
N CYS A 32 -41.14 -5.25 -21.32
CA CYS A 32 -40.05 -5.59 -22.20
C CYS A 32 -40.70 -5.96 -23.54
N THR A 33 -41.08 -4.96 -24.33
CA THR A 33 -41.14 -5.14 -25.77
C THR A 33 -39.71 -5.26 -26.22
N ASP A 34 -39.44 -6.28 -27.03
CA ASP A 34 -38.20 -6.55 -27.75
C ASP A 34 -37.62 -5.25 -28.34
N SER A 35 -36.84 -4.53 -27.53
CA SER A 35 -36.12 -3.34 -27.92
C SER A 35 -34.68 -3.76 -28.06
N ASP A 36 -34.32 -4.10 -29.29
CA ASP A 36 -32.99 -4.13 -29.87
C ASP A 36 -31.86 -4.07 -28.83
N ALA A 37 -31.58 -5.23 -28.24
CA ALA A 37 -30.28 -5.45 -27.62
C ALA A 37 -29.24 -5.11 -28.69
N PHE A 38 -28.43 -4.06 -28.47
CA PHE A 38 -27.33 -3.69 -29.34
C PHE A 38 -26.62 -4.98 -29.79
N PRO A 39 -26.81 -5.41 -31.05
CA PRO A 39 -26.23 -6.65 -31.47
C PRO A 39 -24.70 -6.43 -31.43
N PRO A 40 -23.92 -7.39 -30.90
CA PRO A 40 -22.46 -7.24 -30.80
C PRO A 40 -21.76 -7.00 -32.15
N SER A 41 -22.49 -7.03 -33.26
CA SER A 41 -22.06 -6.74 -34.63
C SER A 41 -21.91 -5.25 -34.98
N ASP A 42 -22.38 -4.30 -34.16
CA ASP A 42 -22.31 -2.85 -34.48
C ASP A 42 -21.25 -2.08 -33.67
N LEU A 43 -20.44 -2.78 -32.87
CA LEU A 43 -19.24 -2.16 -32.32
C LEU A 43 -18.25 -1.96 -33.47
N PRO A 44 -17.71 -0.74 -33.69
CA PRO A 44 -16.72 -0.46 -34.74
C PRO A 44 -15.37 -1.10 -34.38
N LEU A 45 -15.35 -2.43 -34.27
CA LEU A 45 -14.17 -3.26 -34.10
C LEU A 45 -13.32 -3.29 -35.37
N ASP A 46 -13.85 -2.77 -36.48
CA ASP A 46 -13.11 -2.55 -37.73
C ASP A 46 -11.87 -1.66 -37.53
N ALA A 47 -11.86 -0.85 -36.47
CA ALA A 47 -10.71 -0.03 -36.09
C ALA A 47 -9.57 -0.84 -35.44
N LEU A 48 -9.83 -2.09 -35.02
CA LEU A 48 -8.84 -2.99 -34.46
C LEU A 48 -8.33 -3.95 -35.55
N GLY A 49 -7.02 -4.19 -35.58
CA GLY A 49 -6.46 -5.23 -36.42
C GLY A 49 -6.98 -6.62 -36.02
N PRO A 50 -6.99 -7.60 -36.94
CA PRO A 50 -7.52 -8.95 -36.68
C PRO A 50 -6.83 -9.64 -35.49
N GLU A 51 -5.54 -9.38 -35.29
CA GLU A 51 -4.79 -9.87 -34.13
C GLU A 51 -5.27 -9.25 -32.82
N GLN A 52 -5.50 -7.93 -32.80
CA GLN A 52 -6.01 -7.22 -31.61
C GLN A 52 -7.42 -7.70 -31.26
N CYS A 53 -8.29 -7.90 -32.26
CA CYS A 53 -9.62 -8.50 -32.08
C CYS A 53 -9.53 -9.89 -31.45
N ALA A 54 -8.72 -10.79 -32.02
CA ALA A 54 -8.56 -12.15 -31.49
C ALA A 54 -7.99 -12.16 -30.06
N ASN A 55 -7.07 -11.23 -29.75
CA ASN A 55 -6.55 -11.06 -28.39
C ASN A 55 -7.60 -10.52 -27.43
N LEU A 56 -8.43 -9.56 -27.86
CA LEU A 56 -9.53 -9.02 -27.08
C LEU A 56 -10.58 -10.10 -26.80
N GLU A 57 -10.99 -10.88 -27.79
CA GLU A 57 -11.92 -11.99 -27.60
C GLU A 57 -11.39 -13.03 -26.60
N ARG A 58 -10.12 -13.42 -26.73
CA ARG A 58 -9.48 -14.35 -25.78
C ARG A 58 -9.44 -13.77 -24.37
N SER A 59 -9.21 -12.47 -24.25
CA SER A 59 -9.18 -11.77 -22.96
C SER A 59 -10.56 -11.74 -22.28
N LEU A 60 -11.64 -11.72 -23.05
CA LEU A 60 -13.02 -11.74 -22.57
C LEU A 60 -13.49 -13.15 -22.21
N ALA A 61 -12.94 -14.18 -22.86
CA ALA A 61 -13.28 -15.59 -22.64
C ALA A 61 -12.59 -16.22 -21.42
N MET A 62 -11.83 -15.45 -20.63
CA MET A 62 -11.00 -16.01 -19.58
C MET A 62 -11.75 -16.35 -18.29
N SER A 63 -11.22 -17.33 -17.55
CA SER A 63 -11.78 -17.70 -16.25
C SER A 63 -11.58 -16.58 -15.21
N PRO A 64 -12.63 -16.21 -14.43
CA PRO A 64 -12.50 -15.20 -13.38
C PRO A 64 -11.60 -15.64 -12.20
N SER A 65 -11.32 -16.95 -12.08
CA SER A 65 -10.44 -17.53 -11.04
C SER A 65 -8.94 -17.43 -11.37
N ASP A 66 -8.57 -17.15 -12.62
CA ASP A 66 -7.17 -17.03 -13.04
C ASP A 66 -6.68 -15.58 -12.85
N GLY A 67 -6.14 -15.30 -11.66
CA GLY A 67 -5.61 -13.99 -11.30
C GLY A 67 -4.53 -13.46 -12.27
N PRO A 68 -3.47 -14.23 -12.57
CA PRO A 68 -2.45 -13.85 -13.54
C PRO A 68 -3.03 -13.51 -14.92
N ALA A 69 -3.93 -14.34 -15.45
CA ALA A 69 -4.52 -14.09 -16.75
C ALA A 69 -5.38 -12.82 -16.72
N ARG A 70 -6.23 -12.63 -15.71
CA ARG A 70 -7.00 -11.38 -15.52
C ARG A 70 -6.13 -10.13 -15.52
N ALA A 71 -4.98 -10.18 -14.85
CA ALA A 71 -4.05 -9.06 -14.85
C ALA A 71 -3.44 -8.81 -16.24
N ALA A 72 -3.22 -9.86 -17.05
CA ALA A 72 -2.78 -9.71 -18.44
C ALA A 72 -3.88 -9.09 -19.32
N SER A 73 -5.13 -9.53 -19.19
CA SER A 73 -6.27 -8.93 -19.91
C SER A 73 -6.49 -7.47 -19.55
N ALA A 74 -6.41 -7.13 -18.26
CA ALA A 74 -6.49 -5.75 -17.80
C ALA A 74 -5.46 -4.85 -18.50
N ARG A 75 -4.21 -5.30 -18.59
CA ARG A 75 -3.13 -4.56 -19.28
C ARG A 75 -3.37 -4.46 -20.78
N LEU A 76 -3.88 -5.52 -21.39
CA LEU A 76 -4.27 -5.50 -22.80
C LEU A 76 -5.37 -4.45 -23.04
N TRP A 77 -6.41 -4.42 -22.20
CA TRP A 77 -7.50 -3.44 -22.34
C TRP A 77 -7.03 -2.00 -22.18
N GLU A 78 -6.16 -1.72 -21.21
CA GLU A 78 -5.54 -0.41 -21.03
C GLU A 78 -4.71 0.00 -22.27
N SER A 79 -3.87 -0.91 -22.77
CA SER A 79 -3.07 -0.66 -23.98
C SER A 79 -3.92 -0.44 -25.23
N LEU A 80 -4.99 -1.23 -25.39
CA LEU A 80 -5.93 -1.06 -26.49
C LEU A 80 -6.72 0.25 -26.34
N LEU A 81 -7.12 0.65 -25.13
CA LEU A 81 -7.80 1.92 -24.90
C LEU A 81 -6.90 3.12 -25.23
N GLU A 82 -5.61 3.05 -24.87
CA GLU A 82 -4.63 4.09 -25.21
C GLU A 82 -4.49 4.26 -26.73
N ALA A 83 -4.45 3.15 -27.47
CA ALA A 83 -4.32 3.15 -28.92
C ALA A 83 -5.66 3.43 -29.65
N HIS A 84 -6.77 2.97 -29.10
CA HIS A 84 -8.10 2.97 -29.70
C HIS A 84 -9.15 3.40 -28.67
N ARG A 85 -9.66 4.62 -28.80
CA ARG A 85 -10.71 5.18 -27.92
C ARG A 85 -12.10 4.69 -28.30
N LEU A 86 -12.30 3.38 -28.26
CA LEU A 86 -13.59 2.75 -28.60
C LEU A 86 -14.54 2.78 -27.38
N PRO A 87 -15.85 3.05 -27.57
CA PRO A 87 -16.84 3.06 -26.48
C PRO A 87 -16.83 1.79 -25.61
N PHE A 88 -16.70 0.63 -26.26
CA PHE A 88 -16.59 -0.64 -25.56
C PHE A 88 -15.38 -0.72 -24.63
N LEU A 89 -14.21 -0.26 -25.09
CA LEU A 89 -12.99 -0.26 -24.29
C LEU A 89 -13.08 0.75 -23.15
N LEU A 90 -13.66 1.93 -23.40
CA LEU A 90 -13.93 2.94 -22.37
C LEU A 90 -14.74 2.33 -21.23
N LEU A 91 -15.88 1.71 -21.55
CA LEU A 91 -16.74 1.05 -20.56
C LEU A 91 -16.03 -0.07 -19.81
N ARG A 92 -15.34 -0.97 -20.54
CA ARG A 92 -14.68 -2.14 -19.93
C ARG A 92 -13.53 -1.75 -19.01
N VAL A 93 -12.70 -0.79 -19.41
CA VAL A 93 -11.61 -0.28 -18.57
C VAL A 93 -12.17 0.48 -17.36
N ALA A 94 -13.24 1.27 -17.56
CA ALA A 94 -13.92 1.97 -16.47
C ALA A 94 -14.46 0.97 -15.43
N ASP A 95 -15.22 -0.03 -15.83
CA ASP A 95 -15.77 -1.05 -14.93
C ASP A 95 -14.67 -1.82 -14.20
N MET A 96 -13.61 -2.18 -14.92
CA MET A 96 -12.44 -2.83 -14.34
C MET A 96 -11.80 -1.94 -13.26
N ARG A 97 -11.49 -0.68 -13.57
CA ARG A 97 -10.89 0.27 -12.61
C ARG A 97 -11.83 0.53 -11.42
N MET A 98 -13.14 0.55 -11.63
CA MET A 98 -14.14 0.68 -10.57
C MET A 98 -14.09 -0.52 -9.63
N SER A 99 -14.03 -1.74 -10.17
CA SER A 99 -13.89 -2.98 -9.39
C SER A 99 -12.58 -3.05 -8.60
N LEU A 100 -11.54 -2.37 -9.08
CA LEU A 100 -10.24 -2.21 -8.40
C LEU A 100 -10.23 -1.04 -7.41
N GLY A 101 -11.34 -0.35 -7.19
CA GLY A 101 -11.46 0.75 -6.22
C GLY A 101 -10.97 2.11 -6.73
N SER A 102 -10.53 2.23 -8.00
CA SER A 102 -10.00 3.47 -8.57
C SER A 102 -11.09 4.45 -9.02
N LYS A 103 -12.05 4.74 -8.13
CA LYS A 103 -13.32 5.42 -8.44
C LYS A 103 -13.15 6.79 -9.12
N VAL A 104 -12.11 7.54 -8.75
CA VAL A 104 -11.86 8.89 -9.31
C VAL A 104 -11.41 8.82 -10.76
N THR A 105 -10.52 7.88 -11.11
CA THR A 105 -10.01 7.77 -12.49
C THR A 105 -11.06 7.18 -13.44
N VAL A 106 -12.00 6.40 -12.91
CA VAL A 106 -13.12 5.83 -13.65
C VAL A 106 -14.06 6.91 -14.18
N MET A 107 -14.29 7.98 -13.40
CA MET A 107 -15.25 9.02 -13.79
C MET A 107 -14.86 9.72 -15.09
N ALA A 108 -13.56 9.94 -15.31
CA ALA A 108 -13.08 10.50 -16.57
C ALA A 108 -13.45 9.63 -17.78
N LEU A 109 -13.44 8.30 -17.63
CA LEU A 109 -13.79 7.37 -18.70
C LEU A 109 -15.29 7.31 -18.95
N TYR A 110 -16.13 7.38 -17.90
CA TYR A 110 -17.58 7.48 -18.07
C TYR A 110 -18.01 8.82 -18.64
N GLU A 111 -17.36 9.93 -18.26
CA GLU A 111 -17.61 11.25 -18.86
C GLU A 111 -17.27 11.24 -20.36
N GLU A 112 -16.12 10.67 -20.74
CA GLU A 112 -15.73 10.48 -22.14
C GLU A 112 -16.74 9.60 -22.89
N LEU A 113 -17.12 8.46 -22.31
CA LEU A 113 -18.11 7.55 -22.89
C LEU A 113 -19.47 8.23 -23.07
N SER A 114 -19.91 9.04 -22.10
CA SER A 114 -21.17 9.80 -22.19
C SER A 114 -21.17 10.75 -23.37
N GLY A 115 -20.04 11.41 -23.65
CA GLY A 115 -19.89 12.28 -24.81
C GLY A 115 -19.93 11.54 -26.15
N VAL A 116 -19.50 10.27 -26.18
CA VAL A 116 -19.52 9.45 -27.40
C VAL A 116 -20.89 8.82 -27.66
N LEU A 117 -21.59 8.41 -26.61
CA LEU A 117 -22.90 7.76 -26.73
C LEU A 117 -24.05 8.74 -27.01
N ASP A 118 -23.88 10.02 -26.64
CA ASP A 118 -24.94 11.05 -26.69
C ASP A 118 -26.24 10.61 -25.97
N ASP A 119 -26.07 9.79 -24.93
CA ASP A 119 -27.15 9.25 -24.09
C ASP A 119 -27.32 10.14 -22.86
N SER A 120 -28.44 10.86 -22.78
CA SER A 120 -28.74 11.78 -21.69
C SER A 120 -28.88 11.09 -20.34
N ASP A 121 -29.46 9.88 -20.32
CA ASP A 121 -29.71 9.13 -19.09
C ASP A 121 -28.37 8.62 -18.52
N PHE A 122 -27.50 8.13 -19.39
CA PHE A 122 -26.14 7.75 -19.01
C PHE A 122 -25.33 8.94 -18.51
N GLY A 123 -25.44 10.10 -19.16
CA GLY A 123 -24.77 11.34 -18.74
C GLY A 123 -25.24 11.84 -17.37
N GLU A 124 -26.55 11.77 -17.10
CA GLU A 124 -27.11 12.12 -15.78
C GLU A 124 -26.61 11.15 -14.69
N TRP A 125 -26.61 9.85 -15.00
CA TRP A 125 -26.07 8.83 -14.10
C TRP A 125 -24.58 9.05 -13.78
N ALA A 126 -23.75 9.33 -14.80
CA ALA A 126 -22.32 9.58 -14.62
C ALA A 126 -22.06 10.81 -13.73
N THR A 127 -22.82 11.89 -13.97
CA THR A 127 -22.76 13.13 -13.18
C THR A 127 -23.12 12.88 -11.71
N ARG A 128 -24.21 12.16 -11.45
CA ARG A 128 -24.65 11.79 -10.11
C ARG A 128 -23.63 10.91 -9.40
N SER A 129 -23.14 9.88 -10.08
CA SER A 129 -22.13 8.94 -9.57
C SER A 129 -20.84 9.67 -9.18
N ARG A 130 -20.39 10.62 -10.01
CA ARG A 130 -19.23 11.46 -9.72
C ARG A 130 -19.42 12.28 -8.45
N ALA A 131 -20.58 12.94 -8.30
CA ALA A 131 -20.88 13.74 -7.11
C ALA A 131 -20.84 12.88 -5.84
N GLU A 132 -21.42 11.68 -5.87
CA GLU A 132 -21.39 10.74 -4.74
C GLU A 132 -19.98 10.25 -4.41
N ILE A 133 -19.18 9.90 -5.42
CA ILE A 133 -17.78 9.46 -5.25
C ILE A 133 -16.95 10.58 -4.63
N LEU A 134 -17.06 11.81 -5.14
CA LEU A 134 -16.34 12.97 -4.62
C LEU A 134 -16.78 13.32 -3.20
N ALA A 135 -18.08 13.29 -2.91
CA ALA A 135 -18.59 13.48 -1.56
C ALA A 135 -18.06 12.42 -0.59
N GLY A 136 -17.98 11.16 -1.03
CA GLY A 136 -17.39 10.07 -0.26
C GLY A 136 -15.88 10.26 -0.02
N ALA A 137 -15.12 10.67 -1.04
CA ALA A 137 -13.70 10.97 -0.91
C ALA A 137 -13.44 12.16 0.04
N TYR A 138 -14.25 13.20 -0.08
CA TYR A 138 -14.17 14.38 0.79
C TYR A 138 -14.48 14.03 2.25
N ARG A 139 -15.52 13.23 2.53
CA ARG A 139 -15.81 12.75 3.88
C ARG A 139 -14.64 11.96 4.48
N ARG A 140 -14.00 11.08 3.70
CA ARG A 140 -12.82 10.33 4.14
C ARG A 140 -11.66 11.26 4.47
N LEU A 141 -11.38 12.25 3.62
CA LEU A 141 -10.32 13.24 3.85
C LEU A 141 -10.56 14.04 5.14
N LEU A 142 -11.79 14.48 5.38
CA LEU A 142 -12.15 15.19 6.61
C LEU A 142 -11.97 14.31 7.85
N LEU A 143 -12.40 13.05 7.78
CA LEU A 143 -12.21 12.08 8.87
C LEU A 143 -10.72 11.86 9.16
N GLN A 144 -9.91 11.63 8.13
CA GLN A 144 -8.46 11.46 8.25
C GLN A 144 -7.81 12.69 8.89
N ARG A 145 -8.16 13.90 8.45
CA ARG A 145 -7.67 15.15 9.04
C ARG A 145 -8.03 15.27 10.51
N ALA A 146 -9.27 14.95 10.88
CA ALA A 146 -9.71 14.97 12.28
C ALA A 146 -8.93 13.96 13.13
N GLN A 147 -8.70 12.75 12.62
CA GLN A 147 -7.94 11.73 13.33
C GLN A 147 -6.45 12.09 13.48
N ILE A 148 -5.81 12.65 12.44
CA ILE A 148 -4.44 13.17 12.51
C ILE A 148 -4.34 14.28 13.57
N ALA A 149 -5.31 15.20 13.59
CA ALA A 149 -5.35 16.26 14.59
C ALA A 149 -5.49 15.69 16.01
N ALA A 150 -6.34 14.67 16.19
CA ALA A 150 -6.49 13.98 17.48
C ALA A 150 -5.17 13.32 17.93
N MET A 151 -4.46 12.63 17.04
CA MET A 151 -3.15 12.03 17.39
C MET A 151 -2.10 13.08 17.73
N ARG A 152 -2.05 14.22 17.02
CA ARG A 152 -1.14 15.33 17.35
C ARG A 152 -1.45 15.91 18.72
N ALA A 153 -2.73 16.08 19.05
CA ALA A 153 -3.17 16.53 20.36
C ALA A 153 -2.78 15.51 21.45
N GLN A 154 -3.01 14.22 21.21
CA GLN A 154 -2.62 13.14 22.12
C GLN A 154 -1.11 13.15 22.37
N TRP A 155 -0.28 13.23 21.33
CA TRP A 155 1.19 13.31 21.45
C TRP A 155 1.63 14.51 22.30
N THR A 156 1.05 15.67 22.04
CA THR A 156 1.36 16.91 22.78
C THR A 156 0.97 16.80 24.25
N SER A 157 -0.07 16.03 24.57
CA SER A 157 -0.52 15.80 25.96
C SER A 157 0.32 14.79 26.74
N MET A 158 1.20 14.00 26.09
CA MET A 158 1.97 12.92 26.74
C MET A 158 3.11 13.40 27.65
N GLY A 159 3.34 14.71 27.78
CA GLY A 159 4.35 15.29 28.68
C GLY A 159 5.54 15.92 27.94
N ALA A 160 6.68 16.00 28.62
CA ALA A 160 7.88 16.61 28.04
C ALA A 160 8.34 15.86 26.79
N ALA A 161 8.60 16.61 25.71
CA ALA A 161 8.95 16.04 24.41
C ALA A 161 10.15 15.10 24.49
N ALA A 162 11.15 15.41 25.32
CA ALA A 162 12.34 14.58 25.50
C ALA A 162 12.01 13.16 26.01
N ASP A 163 11.16 13.05 27.03
CA ASP A 163 10.79 11.75 27.62
C ASP A 163 9.93 10.92 26.67
N VAL A 164 9.01 11.56 25.95
CA VAL A 164 8.14 10.87 24.98
C VAL A 164 8.99 10.36 23.81
N VAL A 165 9.92 11.19 23.31
CA VAL A 165 10.86 10.80 22.25
C VAL A 165 11.76 9.65 22.70
N ALA A 166 12.30 9.69 23.92
CA ALA A 166 13.12 8.59 24.43
C ALA A 166 12.35 7.25 24.46
N ARG A 167 11.12 7.25 24.99
CA ARG A 167 10.26 6.05 25.00
C ARG A 167 9.88 5.59 23.59
N PHE A 168 9.62 6.53 22.68
CA PHE A 168 9.37 6.22 21.27
C PHE A 168 10.58 5.54 20.62
N LEU A 169 11.80 6.02 20.86
CA LEU A 169 13.02 5.39 20.35
C LEU A 169 13.21 3.98 20.91
N ASN A 170 12.92 3.76 22.19
CA ASN A 170 12.94 2.43 22.80
C ASN A 170 11.93 1.49 22.11
N LEU A 171 10.67 1.93 21.95
CA LEU A 171 9.64 1.17 21.26
C LEU A 171 10.03 0.85 19.82
N HIS A 172 10.58 1.83 19.10
CA HIS A 172 11.03 1.66 17.73
C HIS A 172 12.12 0.59 17.60
N CYS A 173 13.09 0.55 18.52
CA CYS A 173 14.14 -0.48 18.53
C CYS A 173 13.55 -1.89 18.74
N LEU A 174 12.52 -2.01 19.60
CA LEU A 174 11.86 -3.28 19.88
C LEU A 174 11.03 -3.76 18.67
N GLU A 175 10.18 -2.89 18.12
CA GLU A 175 9.33 -3.21 16.97
C GLU A 175 10.16 -3.57 15.74
N THR A 176 11.24 -2.84 15.48
CA THR A 176 12.15 -3.16 14.36
C THR A 176 12.77 -4.52 14.55
N SER A 177 13.30 -4.84 15.74
CA SER A 177 13.87 -6.16 16.05
C SER A 177 12.88 -7.31 15.83
N VAL A 178 11.60 -7.11 16.17
CA VAL A 178 10.53 -8.08 15.91
C VAL A 178 10.30 -8.25 14.40
N MET A 179 10.26 -7.15 13.64
CA MET A 179 10.07 -7.18 12.18
C MET A 179 11.23 -7.88 11.45
N GLU A 180 12.46 -7.79 11.97
CA GLU A 180 13.62 -8.50 11.39
C GLU A 180 13.64 -9.99 11.79
N GLY A 181 12.76 -10.41 12.71
CA GLY A 181 12.77 -11.76 13.27
C GLY A 181 13.91 -12.01 14.25
N ALA A 182 14.62 -10.97 14.70
CA ALA A 182 15.76 -11.10 15.60
C ALA A 182 15.33 -11.66 16.96
N PHE A 183 14.39 -11.01 17.63
CA PHE A 183 13.79 -11.46 18.88
C PHE A 183 12.45 -10.76 19.11
N GLN A 184 11.61 -11.35 19.94
CA GLN A 184 10.38 -10.75 20.41
C GLN A 184 10.26 -10.96 21.92
N PHE A 185 10.07 -9.87 22.66
CA PHE A 185 9.76 -9.92 24.08
C PHE A 185 8.26 -10.10 24.32
N ASP A 186 7.88 -10.62 25.48
CA ASP A 186 6.49 -10.57 25.93
C ASP A 186 6.03 -9.12 26.16
N GLU A 187 4.71 -8.94 26.28
CA GLU A 187 4.09 -7.61 26.43
C GLU A 187 4.59 -6.88 27.68
N LYS A 188 4.78 -7.60 28.80
CA LYS A 188 5.24 -7.02 30.06
C LYS A 188 6.68 -6.50 29.94
N ALA A 189 7.59 -7.32 29.41
CA ALA A 189 8.99 -6.96 29.18
C ALA A 189 9.09 -5.81 28.17
N THR A 190 8.26 -5.81 27.13
CA THR A 190 8.20 -4.73 26.14
C THR A 190 7.82 -3.41 26.82
N SER A 191 6.75 -3.38 27.62
CA SER A 191 6.33 -2.18 28.34
C SER A 191 7.39 -1.67 29.33
N GLU A 192 8.07 -2.57 30.05
CA GLU A 192 9.18 -2.22 30.95
C GLU A 192 10.38 -1.61 30.19
N LEU A 193 10.76 -2.21 29.06
CA LEU A 193 11.86 -1.73 28.22
C LEU A 193 11.55 -0.39 27.54
N VAL A 194 10.30 -0.18 27.11
CA VAL A 194 9.87 1.11 26.56
C VAL A 194 10.03 2.22 27.60
N LYS A 195 9.62 1.96 28.84
CA LYS A 195 9.66 2.92 29.95
C LYS A 195 11.08 3.17 30.46
N SER A 196 11.84 2.11 30.70
CA SER A 196 13.15 2.17 31.38
C SER A 196 14.33 2.34 30.43
N GLY A 197 14.15 2.05 29.14
CA GLY A 197 15.23 2.01 28.17
C GLY A 197 16.14 0.79 28.32
N PHE A 198 17.36 0.93 27.82
CA PHE A 198 18.31 -0.18 27.68
C PHE A 198 19.59 -0.02 28.52
N ASP A 199 19.73 1.10 29.26
CA ASP A 199 20.94 1.40 30.04
C ASP A 199 20.62 2.15 31.36
N PRO A 200 20.58 1.45 32.52
CA PRO A 200 20.71 0.00 32.67
C PRO A 200 19.46 -0.73 32.17
N MET A 201 19.64 -1.93 31.62
CA MET A 201 18.50 -2.76 31.22
C MET A 201 17.74 -3.28 32.46
N PRO A 202 16.40 -3.30 32.46
CA PRO A 202 15.63 -3.89 33.54
C PRO A 202 15.99 -5.39 33.72
N PRO A 203 15.77 -5.94 34.94
CA PRO A 203 16.05 -7.35 35.22
C PRO A 203 15.09 -8.24 34.44
N LEU A 204 15.55 -8.72 33.29
CA LEU A 204 14.80 -9.60 32.42
C LEU A 204 15.37 -11.02 32.45
N THR A 205 14.56 -11.99 32.04
CA THR A 205 14.92 -13.41 31.95
C THR A 205 14.70 -13.93 30.54
N SER A 206 15.44 -14.96 30.13
CA SER A 206 15.28 -15.56 28.79
C SER A 206 13.87 -16.10 28.52
N LYS A 207 13.07 -16.38 29.56
CA LYS A 207 11.66 -16.80 29.41
C LYS A 207 10.77 -15.72 28.81
N GLN A 208 11.18 -14.46 28.91
CA GLN A 208 10.44 -13.32 28.38
C GLN A 208 10.71 -13.10 26.89
N ILE A 209 11.64 -13.84 26.28
CA ILE A 209 11.85 -13.84 24.82
C ILE A 209 10.95 -14.92 24.21
N VAL A 210 9.79 -14.49 23.72
CA VAL A 210 8.75 -15.37 23.18
C VAL A 210 8.99 -15.77 21.72
N GLY A 211 9.74 -14.97 20.95
CA GLY A 211 9.96 -15.20 19.52
C GLY A 211 11.36 -14.82 19.01
N GLY A 212 11.63 -15.17 17.76
CA GLY A 212 12.86 -14.83 17.02
C GLY A 212 14.01 -15.82 17.11
N GLU A 213 15.11 -15.48 16.46
CA GLU A 213 16.35 -16.27 16.37
C GLU A 213 17.21 -16.16 17.63
N VAL A 214 17.28 -14.96 18.21
CA VAL A 214 18.09 -14.66 19.39
C VAL A 214 17.29 -14.98 20.64
N ARG A 215 17.78 -15.95 21.43
CA ARG A 215 17.16 -16.40 22.69
C ARG A 215 17.97 -16.03 23.94
N ASN A 216 19.17 -15.49 23.75
CA ASN A 216 20.02 -15.02 24.83
C ASN A 216 19.72 -13.54 25.10
N ILE A 217 19.46 -13.23 26.37
CA ILE A 217 19.11 -11.88 26.79
C ILE A 217 20.26 -10.89 26.65
N SER A 218 21.50 -11.33 26.86
CA SER A 218 22.68 -10.47 26.73
C SER A 218 22.92 -10.10 25.27
N ASP A 219 22.68 -11.03 24.35
CA ASP A 219 22.79 -10.77 22.91
C ASP A 219 21.69 -9.81 22.47
N ALA A 220 20.43 -10.05 22.86
CA ALA A 220 19.31 -9.15 22.58
C ALA A 220 19.55 -7.74 23.16
N ALA A 221 20.08 -7.65 24.38
CA ALA A 221 20.46 -6.40 25.02
C ALA A 221 21.57 -5.66 24.27
N SER A 222 22.55 -6.38 23.70
CA SER A 222 23.59 -5.79 22.87
C SER A 222 22.97 -5.21 21.60
N MET A 223 22.14 -5.99 20.90
CA MET A 223 21.46 -5.55 19.68
C MET A 223 20.60 -4.31 19.93
N LEU A 224 19.81 -4.27 21.01
CA LEU A 224 19.00 -3.09 21.34
C LEU A 224 19.85 -1.85 21.60
N ARG A 225 20.97 -1.99 22.31
CA ARG A 225 21.88 -0.87 22.59
C ARG A 225 22.56 -0.37 21.31
N ASP A 226 22.95 -1.27 20.42
CA ASP A 226 23.57 -0.93 19.15
C ASP A 226 22.58 -0.21 18.22
N THR A 227 21.35 -0.73 18.12
CA THR A 227 20.25 -0.10 17.38
C THR A 227 19.90 1.27 17.96
N HIS A 228 19.80 1.39 19.30
CA HIS A 228 19.48 2.64 19.97
C HIS A 228 20.58 3.70 19.81
N LYS A 229 21.85 3.29 19.73
CA LYS A 229 22.99 4.20 19.53
C LYS A 229 23.14 4.67 18.08
N ILE A 230 22.40 4.10 17.13
CA ILE A 230 22.45 4.42 15.69
C ILE A 230 23.91 4.63 15.23
N SER A 231 24.81 3.73 15.63
CA SER A 231 26.19 3.73 15.13
C SER A 231 26.24 2.80 13.91
N TYR A 232 25.56 3.20 12.84
CA TYR A 232 25.72 2.51 11.57
C TYR A 232 27.10 2.87 11.03
N ILE A 233 27.99 1.87 10.97
CA ILE A 233 29.41 2.02 10.64
C ILE A 233 29.63 2.59 9.21
N ASN A 234 28.59 2.63 8.36
CA ASN A 234 28.65 3.11 6.98
C ASN A 234 27.52 4.10 6.62
N THR A 235 27.04 4.93 7.56
CA THR A 235 26.08 6.00 7.23
C THR A 235 26.64 6.91 6.13
N GLY A 236 25.85 7.10 5.07
CA GLY A 236 26.22 7.95 3.93
C GLY A 236 27.05 7.26 2.83
N THR A 237 27.40 5.98 2.97
CA THR A 237 28.07 5.23 1.89
C THR A 237 27.06 4.42 1.09
N THR A 238 27.03 4.63 -0.23
CA THR A 238 26.16 3.86 -1.13
C THR A 238 26.87 2.66 -1.76
N ARG A 239 26.13 1.72 -2.35
CA ARG A 239 26.67 0.57 -3.09
C ARG A 239 27.42 0.97 -4.35
N GLN A 240 27.37 2.25 -4.73
CA GLN A 240 28.25 2.76 -5.77
C GLN A 240 29.73 2.54 -5.40
N VAL A 241 30.05 2.57 -4.10
CA VAL A 241 31.41 2.28 -3.61
C VAL A 241 31.75 0.79 -3.70
N SER A 242 30.82 -0.10 -3.34
CA SER A 242 31.09 -1.55 -3.41
C SER A 242 30.96 -2.15 -4.79
N GLN A 243 30.24 -1.48 -5.70
CA GLN A 243 29.93 -1.96 -7.05
C GLN A 243 29.19 -3.32 -7.07
N ILE A 244 28.36 -3.58 -6.05
CA ILE A 244 27.61 -4.84 -5.90
C ILE A 244 26.12 -4.60 -6.13
N ASN A 245 25.53 -5.35 -7.06
CA ASN A 245 24.08 -5.45 -7.21
C ASN A 245 23.49 -6.37 -6.14
N VAL A 246 22.35 -5.97 -5.56
CA VAL A 246 21.64 -6.81 -4.58
C VAL A 246 20.40 -7.38 -5.22
N THR A 247 20.15 -8.66 -4.91
CA THR A 247 18.93 -9.36 -5.28
C THR A 247 18.30 -9.99 -4.05
N ALA A 248 16.98 -9.90 -3.91
CA ALA A 248 16.22 -10.66 -2.92
C ALA A 248 15.58 -11.87 -3.59
N ALA A 249 15.72 -13.05 -2.98
CA ALA A 249 14.93 -14.21 -3.35
C ALA A 249 13.60 -14.16 -2.57
N THR A 250 12.48 -14.06 -3.28
CA THR A 250 11.16 -14.20 -2.68
C THR A 250 10.54 -15.52 -3.13
N ALA A 251 10.18 -16.37 -2.16
CA ALA A 251 9.37 -17.55 -2.41
C ALA A 251 7.89 -17.17 -2.27
N THR A 252 7.23 -16.88 -3.39
CA THR A 252 5.78 -16.71 -3.41
C THR A 252 5.22 -17.90 -4.20
N THR A 253 4.22 -18.61 -3.67
CA THR A 253 3.55 -19.74 -4.38
C THR A 253 4.49 -20.88 -4.83
N GLY A 254 5.51 -21.22 -4.04
CA GLY A 254 6.46 -22.30 -4.37
C GLY A 254 7.46 -21.99 -5.48
N ARG A 255 7.32 -20.86 -6.18
CA ARG A 255 8.30 -20.39 -7.18
C ARG A 255 9.24 -19.37 -6.53
N ARG A 256 10.55 -19.66 -6.59
CA ARG A 256 11.59 -18.69 -6.20
C ARG A 256 11.70 -17.64 -7.30
N THR A 257 11.29 -16.42 -7.00
CA THR A 257 11.51 -15.25 -7.85
C THR A 257 12.69 -14.46 -7.29
N LYS A 258 13.67 -14.12 -8.13
CA LYS A 258 14.73 -13.19 -7.77
C LYS A 258 14.28 -11.79 -8.18
N VAL A 259 14.22 -10.89 -7.22
CA VAL A 259 13.96 -9.46 -7.45
C VAL A 259 15.29 -8.75 -7.34
N GLN A 260 15.75 -8.17 -8.44
CA GLN A 260 16.91 -7.27 -8.43
C GLN A 260 16.46 -5.88 -7.99
N PHE A 261 17.22 -5.27 -7.08
CA PHE A 261 17.02 -3.88 -6.66
C PHE A 261 17.74 -2.91 -7.62
N CYS A 262 17.60 -1.60 -7.39
CA CYS A 262 18.30 -0.56 -8.16
C CYS A 262 19.79 -0.92 -8.37
N PRO A 263 20.29 -0.93 -9.63
CA PRO A 263 21.70 -1.15 -9.93
C PRO A 263 22.63 -0.24 -9.12
N TYR A 264 23.83 -0.71 -8.81
CA TYR A 264 24.77 0.04 -7.96
C TYR A 264 25.23 1.37 -8.58
N ASP A 265 25.22 1.47 -9.91
CA ASP A 265 25.62 2.63 -10.70
C ASP A 265 24.48 3.67 -10.83
N GLU A 266 23.23 3.25 -10.61
CA GLU A 266 22.04 4.12 -10.64
C GLU A 266 21.59 4.59 -9.25
N ILE A 267 22.11 3.99 -8.17
CA ILE A 267 21.59 4.20 -6.80
C ILE A 267 21.66 5.67 -6.35
N ASP A 268 22.73 6.37 -6.69
CA ASP A 268 22.94 7.77 -6.28
C ASP A 268 21.99 8.72 -7.02
N SER A 269 21.77 8.51 -8.32
CA SER A 269 20.77 9.25 -9.08
C SER A 269 19.35 8.97 -8.57
N GLU A 270 19.04 7.71 -8.27
CA GLU A 270 17.74 7.32 -7.75
C GLU A 270 17.49 7.87 -6.33
N LEU A 271 18.51 7.92 -5.48
CA LEU A 271 18.44 8.54 -4.16
C LEU A 271 18.27 10.05 -4.26
N ARG A 272 18.95 10.71 -5.21
CA ARG A 272 18.77 12.14 -5.47
C ARG A 272 17.32 12.46 -5.84
N THR A 273 16.77 11.77 -6.85
CA THR A 273 15.36 11.92 -7.26
C THR A 273 14.40 11.65 -6.12
N PHE A 274 14.68 10.62 -5.30
CA PHE A 274 13.89 10.34 -4.10
C PHE A 274 13.94 11.51 -3.10
N CYS A 275 15.12 12.02 -2.78
CA CYS A 275 15.30 13.13 -1.84
C CYS A 275 14.60 14.41 -2.32
N GLU A 276 14.70 14.73 -3.62
CA GLU A 276 13.99 15.86 -4.23
C GLU A 276 12.49 15.72 -4.03
N ARG A 277 11.93 14.55 -4.38
CA ARG A 277 10.49 14.30 -4.26
C ARG A 277 10.01 14.20 -2.81
N PHE A 278 10.81 13.62 -1.92
CA PHE A 278 10.58 13.60 -0.48
C PHE A 278 10.50 15.01 0.07
N ASN A 279 11.50 15.86 -0.26
CA ASN A 279 11.55 17.24 0.19
C ASN A 279 10.38 18.08 -0.34
N GLU A 280 9.95 17.86 -1.58
CA GLU A 280 8.73 18.48 -2.10
C GLU A 280 7.49 18.06 -1.31
N LEU A 281 7.37 16.75 -1.05
CA LEU A 281 6.22 16.16 -0.39
C LEU A 281 6.08 16.56 1.09
N ILE A 282 7.18 16.65 1.84
CA ILE A 282 7.15 17.11 3.25
C ILE A 282 6.88 18.61 3.40
N ARG A 283 7.11 19.42 2.34
CA ARG A 283 6.83 20.87 2.37
C ARG A 283 5.34 21.18 2.12
N GLN A 284 4.58 20.25 1.56
CA GLN A 284 3.16 20.41 1.31
C GLN A 284 2.37 20.30 2.63
N ALA A 285 1.88 21.43 3.15
CA ALA A 285 1.17 21.49 4.44
C ALA A 285 -0.18 20.75 4.42
N ASP A 286 -0.75 20.53 3.25
CA ASP A 286 -2.06 19.91 3.02
C ASP A 286 -2.01 18.40 2.75
N ARG A 287 -0.79 17.83 2.63
CA ARG A 287 -0.58 16.39 2.44
C ARG A 287 -0.90 15.60 3.70
N ASP A 288 -1.55 14.46 3.50
CA ASP A 288 -1.73 13.46 4.54
C ASP A 288 -0.34 12.86 4.92
N PRO A 289 0.07 12.92 6.19
CA PRO A 289 1.36 12.41 6.65
C PRO A 289 1.47 10.88 6.58
N PHE A 290 0.36 10.14 6.70
CA PHE A 290 0.34 8.68 6.57
C PHE A 290 0.44 8.26 5.11
N ALA A 291 -0.24 8.95 4.20
CA ALA A 291 -0.07 8.71 2.77
C ALA A 291 1.38 9.01 2.32
N SER A 292 1.94 10.09 2.88
CA SER A 292 3.35 10.47 2.70
C SER A 292 4.30 9.37 3.19
N ALA A 293 4.11 8.89 4.43
CA ALA A 293 4.90 7.80 5.01
C ALA A 293 4.75 6.48 4.23
N ALA A 294 3.54 6.16 3.78
CA ALA A 294 3.26 4.98 2.95
C ALA A 294 4.04 5.04 1.62
N TRP A 295 4.03 6.21 0.96
CA TRP A 295 4.80 6.42 -0.27
C TRP A 295 6.31 6.30 -0.02
N ILE A 296 6.82 6.98 1.02
CA ILE A 296 8.25 6.93 1.41
C ILE A 296 8.68 5.49 1.64
N SER A 297 7.92 4.76 2.45
CA SER A 297 8.17 3.36 2.79
C SER A 297 8.23 2.49 1.54
N ARG A 298 7.25 2.67 0.63
CA ARG A 298 7.18 1.92 -0.61
C ARG A 298 8.37 2.19 -1.54
N VAL A 299 8.73 3.46 -1.72
CA VAL A 299 9.81 3.86 -2.63
C VAL A 299 11.16 3.41 -2.10
N LEU A 300 11.45 3.66 -0.82
CA LEU A 300 12.67 3.18 -0.19
C LEU A 300 12.74 1.65 -0.14
N GLY A 301 11.60 0.99 0.10
CA GLY A 301 11.47 -0.47 0.06
C GLY A 301 11.83 -1.07 -1.30
N ARG A 302 11.45 -0.42 -2.41
CA ARG A 302 11.87 -0.81 -3.78
C ARG A 302 13.33 -0.54 -4.06
N LYS A 303 13.93 0.42 -3.36
CA LYS A 303 15.34 0.82 -3.52
C LYS A 303 16.27 0.12 -2.52
N ARG A 304 15.77 -0.83 -1.71
CA ARG A 304 16.52 -1.54 -0.64
C ARG A 304 17.76 -2.28 -1.18
N ALA A 305 18.89 -1.59 -1.19
CA ALA A 305 19.89 -1.73 -0.13
C ALA A 305 21.06 -0.81 -0.50
N PRO A 306 20.97 0.52 -0.31
CA PRO A 306 22.05 1.40 -0.69
C PRO A 306 23.36 1.10 0.07
N ILE A 307 23.36 0.32 1.15
CA ILE A 307 24.59 0.03 1.90
C ILE A 307 25.09 -1.38 1.54
N PRO A 308 26.36 -1.54 1.13
CA PRO A 308 26.94 -2.86 0.96
C PRO A 308 27.03 -3.58 2.29
N ASN A 309 26.57 -4.83 2.31
CA ASN A 309 26.96 -5.77 3.35
C ASN A 309 28.48 -5.94 3.25
N SER A 310 29.20 -5.73 4.35
CA SER A 310 30.60 -6.13 4.45
C SER A 310 30.66 -7.67 4.42
N SER A 311 30.63 -8.26 3.22
CA SER A 311 30.94 -9.66 3.05
C SER A 311 32.46 -9.82 3.14
N VAL A 312 32.84 -10.37 4.28
CA VAL A 312 34.12 -10.97 4.66
C VAL A 312 34.79 -11.68 3.49
N ASP A 313 36.04 -11.28 3.20
CA ASP A 313 37.03 -12.16 2.59
C ASP A 313 37.95 -12.75 3.68
N SER A 314 38.46 -13.94 3.42
CA SER A 314 38.72 -15.00 4.39
C SER A 314 40.03 -14.86 5.21
N SER A 315 39.96 -14.90 6.55
CA SER A 315 40.82 -15.75 7.41
C SER A 315 40.56 -15.56 8.92
N ALA A 316 40.36 -16.68 9.62
CA ALA A 316 40.44 -16.89 11.07
C ALA A 316 39.39 -16.23 12.01
N ALA A 317 38.44 -17.06 12.42
CA ALA A 317 37.78 -17.06 13.74
C ALA A 317 37.16 -15.74 14.25
N GLN A 318 36.09 -15.29 13.61
CA GLN A 318 35.05 -14.48 14.26
C GLN A 318 33.68 -14.92 13.74
N ARG A 319 32.76 -15.23 14.66
CA ARG A 319 31.37 -15.60 14.31
C ARG A 319 30.75 -14.45 13.50
N PRO A 320 30.00 -14.73 12.42
CA PRO A 320 29.31 -13.68 11.68
C PRO A 320 28.29 -13.02 12.62
N PRO A 321 28.21 -11.68 12.68
CA PRO A 321 27.10 -11.02 13.34
C PRO A 321 25.79 -11.43 12.64
N PRO A 322 24.67 -11.58 13.37
CA PRO A 322 23.37 -11.78 12.75
C PRO A 322 23.15 -10.65 11.74
N SER A 323 22.73 -11.03 10.55
CA SER A 323 22.50 -10.17 9.39
C SER A 323 21.86 -8.82 9.75
N LEU A 324 22.68 -7.77 9.81
CA LEU A 324 22.25 -6.40 10.09
C LEU A 324 21.61 -5.80 8.83
N HIS A 325 20.29 -5.70 8.84
CA HIS A 325 19.46 -5.21 7.74
C HIS A 325 18.69 -3.98 8.24
N PRO A 326 18.59 -2.84 7.51
CA PRO A 326 17.80 -1.70 8.00
C PRO A 326 16.28 -2.00 7.84
N CYS A 327 15.63 -2.53 8.88
CA CYS A 327 14.24 -3.01 8.81
C CYS A 327 13.15 -1.99 9.14
N VAL A 328 13.46 -0.70 9.17
CA VAL A 328 12.49 0.38 9.42
C VAL A 328 11.27 0.37 8.47
N LEU A 329 11.29 -0.40 7.37
CA LEU A 329 10.25 -0.39 6.33
C LEU A 329 9.75 -1.79 5.93
N GLN A 330 9.86 -2.79 6.82
CA GLN A 330 9.38 -4.16 6.55
C GLN A 330 7.94 -4.41 7.03
N ILE A 331 7.20 -3.34 7.36
CA ILE A 331 5.75 -3.39 7.33
C ILE A 331 5.39 -3.84 5.91
N GLY A 332 4.57 -4.88 5.79
CA GLY A 332 4.10 -5.47 4.53
C GLY A 332 3.23 -4.52 3.71
N ILE A 333 3.69 -3.29 3.52
CA ILE A 333 3.11 -2.22 2.73
C ILE A 333 3.26 -2.59 1.26
N ARG A 334 2.52 -3.61 0.86
CA ARG A 334 2.12 -3.77 -0.52
C ARG A 334 1.08 -2.68 -0.75
N ALA A 335 1.53 -1.50 -1.17
CA ALA A 335 0.71 -0.73 -2.10
C ALA A 335 0.30 -1.71 -3.20
N ASP A 336 -0.96 -1.66 -3.60
CA ASP A 336 -1.42 -2.52 -4.67
C ASP A 336 -0.56 -2.26 -5.93
N ARG A 337 -0.64 -3.14 -6.93
CA ARG A 337 0.14 -2.93 -8.16
C ARG A 337 -0.26 -1.65 -8.91
N ASN A 338 -1.35 -0.99 -8.50
CA ASN A 338 -1.97 0.13 -9.17
C ASN A 338 -1.60 1.49 -8.53
N GLY A 339 -0.78 1.50 -7.49
CA GLY A 339 -0.39 2.73 -6.80
C GLY A 339 -1.43 3.24 -5.80
N ASP A 340 -2.37 2.39 -5.39
CA ASP A 340 -3.25 2.65 -4.25
C ASP A 340 -2.50 2.37 -2.94
N TYR A 341 -2.41 3.42 -2.12
CA TYR A 341 -1.79 3.42 -0.81
C TYR A 341 -2.83 3.39 0.32
N GLN A 342 -4.12 3.17 0.04
CA GLN A 342 -5.15 3.20 1.07
C GLN A 342 -4.89 2.17 2.18
N MET A 343 -4.69 0.89 1.82
CA MET A 343 -4.40 -0.17 2.80
C MET A 343 -3.10 0.11 3.58
N ALA A 344 -2.10 0.67 2.90
CA ALA A 344 -0.85 1.10 3.52
C ALA A 344 -1.05 2.19 4.57
N THR A 345 -1.85 3.19 4.21
CA THR A 345 -2.19 4.35 5.04
C THR A 345 -3.00 3.92 6.25
N GLU A 346 -4.01 3.06 6.07
CA GLU A 346 -4.84 2.51 7.14
C GLU A 346 -4.02 1.65 8.12
N MET A 347 -3.11 0.82 7.61
CA MET A 347 -2.22 0.03 8.44
C MET A 347 -1.27 0.93 9.25
N LEU A 348 -0.63 1.91 8.61
CA LEU A 348 0.25 2.86 9.31
C LEU A 348 -0.52 3.65 10.38
N TYR A 349 -1.75 4.07 10.07
CA TYR A 349 -2.63 4.73 11.01
C TYR A 349 -2.93 3.85 12.25
N ASN A 350 -3.31 2.59 12.01
CA ASN A 350 -3.65 1.65 13.07
C ASN A 350 -2.43 1.34 13.96
N GLU A 351 -1.27 1.07 13.36
CA GLU A 351 -0.04 0.82 14.12
C GLU A 351 0.40 2.07 14.89
N THR A 352 0.34 3.26 14.28
CA THR A 352 0.64 4.51 14.97
C THR A 352 -0.29 4.71 16.16
N THR A 353 -1.59 4.43 16.01
CA THR A 353 -2.57 4.53 17.10
C THR A 353 -2.23 3.56 18.24
N LYS A 354 -1.82 2.32 17.94
CA LYS A 354 -1.38 1.35 18.95
C LYS A 354 -0.12 1.84 19.68
N SER A 355 0.91 2.26 18.95
CA SER A 355 2.14 2.80 19.54
C SER A 355 1.87 4.03 20.41
N MET A 356 0.95 4.90 19.97
CA MET A 356 0.49 6.06 20.76
C MET A 356 -0.17 5.64 22.08
N ASN A 357 -1.01 4.60 22.06
CA ASN A 357 -1.64 4.10 23.29
C ASN A 357 -0.58 3.53 24.25
N LEU A 358 0.37 2.74 23.74
CA LEU A 358 1.48 2.19 24.54
C LEU A 358 2.36 3.29 25.17
N LEU A 359 2.63 4.37 24.44
CA LEU A 359 3.37 5.53 24.95
C LEU A 359 2.56 6.37 25.95
N GLY A 360 1.24 6.39 25.78
CA GLY A 360 0.29 7.19 26.56
C GLY A 360 -0.08 6.60 27.93
N GLU A 361 0.20 5.32 28.18
CA GLU A 361 -0.03 4.65 29.47
C GLU A 361 0.91 5.20 30.57
N ARG A 362 0.66 6.42 31.02
CA ARG A 362 1.37 7.05 32.15
C ARG A 362 0.68 6.87 33.51
N HIS A 363 -0.57 6.39 33.60
CA HIS A 363 -1.35 6.53 34.84
C HIS A 363 -2.39 5.42 35.15
N MET A 364 -1.99 4.15 35.14
CA MET A 364 -2.80 3.08 35.78
C MET A 364 -2.03 2.26 36.82
N GLN A 365 -1.05 2.87 37.48
CA GLN A 365 -0.42 2.30 38.68
C GLN A 365 -0.25 3.36 39.74
#